data_AF-A0A7X7Y5R5-F1
#
_entry.id   AF-A0A7X7Y5R5-F1
#
_cell.length_a   1.000
_cell.length_b   1.000
_cell.length_c   1.000
_cell.angle_alpha   90.00
_cell.angle_beta   90.00
_cell.angle_gamma   90.00
#
_symmetry.space_group_name_H-M   'P 1'
#
loop_
_entity.id
_entity.type
_entity.pdbx_description
1 polymer ?
#
loop_
_entity_poly.entity_id
_entity_poly.type
_entity_poly.pdbx_seq_one_letter_code
_entity_poly.pdbx_strand_id
1 'polypeptide(L)'
;MNVQSLLNYPLLSLLIPYLFTIFVYYVLKFFRLHKWRKIHLTAQISALGYVAGVVILVEALFDLFLLGYILILFILFLSIHLIVQWKKKVDLSLKIALVLLLRITFLLFLCIYTGLAVLYIIRFFA
;
A
#
# COMPACT_ATOMS: atom_id res chain seq x y z
N MET A 1 24.44 9.00 -5.17
CA MET A 1 23.03 9.19 -5.61
C MET A 1 23.09 9.81 -6.99
N ASN A 2 22.57 9.15 -8.03
CA ASN A 2 22.58 9.74 -9.36
C ASN A 2 21.57 10.89 -9.37
N VAL A 3 22.02 12.12 -9.61
CA VAL A 3 21.15 13.33 -9.71
C VAL A 3 20.01 13.12 -10.71
N GLN A 4 20.21 12.22 -11.69
CA GLN A 4 19.21 11.80 -12.67
C GLN A 4 17.97 11.12 -12.05
N SER A 5 18.10 10.38 -10.94
CA SER A 5 16.94 9.73 -10.31
C SER A 5 15.99 10.72 -9.62
N LEU A 6 16.52 11.82 -9.07
CA LEU A 6 15.71 12.90 -8.50
C LEU A 6 14.94 13.69 -9.57
N LEU A 7 15.51 13.83 -10.77
CA LEU A 7 14.86 14.53 -11.87
C LEU A 7 13.75 13.69 -12.53
N ASN A 8 13.84 12.36 -12.46
CA ASN A 8 12.83 11.46 -13.02
C ASN A 8 11.53 11.40 -12.20
N TYR A 9 11.56 11.73 -10.90
CA TYR A 9 10.39 11.73 -10.04
C TYR A 9 10.15 13.13 -9.47
N PRO A 10 9.25 13.93 -10.07
CA PRO A 10 8.93 15.25 -9.54
C PRO A 10 8.34 15.10 -8.13
N LEU A 11 8.58 16.08 -7.26
CA LEU A 11 8.01 16.13 -5.90
C LEU A 11 6.48 15.95 -5.90
N LEU A 12 5.81 16.36 -6.98
CA LEU A 12 4.36 16.18 -7.16
C LEU A 12 3.94 14.70 -7.14
N SER A 13 4.80 13.79 -7.61
CA SER A 13 4.55 12.35 -7.63
C SER A 13 4.42 11.75 -6.23
N LEU A 14 5.03 12.38 -5.21
CA LEU A 14 4.88 11.97 -3.80
C LEU A 14 3.43 12.05 -3.33
N LEU A 15 2.63 12.94 -3.93
CA LEU A 15 1.23 13.14 -3.56
C LEU A 15 0.30 12.07 -4.16
N ILE A 16 0.76 11.30 -5.16
CA ILE A 16 -0.09 10.37 -5.92
C ILE A 16 -0.82 9.37 -5.01
N PRO A 17 -0.17 8.64 -4.08
CA PRO A 17 -0.88 7.66 -3.25
C PRO A 17 -1.91 8.31 -2.30
N TYR A 18 -1.63 9.52 -1.81
CA TYR A 18 -2.58 10.27 -0.98
C TYR A 18 -3.77 10.76 -1.80
N LEU A 19 -3.52 11.35 -2.97
CA LEU A 19 -4.56 11.78 -3.90
C LEU A 19 -5.42 10.61 -4.35
N PHE A 20 -4.81 9.45 -4.63
CA PHE A 20 -5.52 8.23 -4.95
C PHE A 20 -6.44 7.78 -3.80
N THR A 21 -5.96 7.84 -2.56
CA THR A 21 -6.77 7.50 -1.37
C THR A 21 -7.98 8.42 -1.24
N ILE A 22 -7.77 9.72 -1.40
CA ILE A 22 -8.81 10.75 -1.34
C ILE A 22 -9.83 10.53 -2.47
N PHE A 23 -9.34 10.32 -3.69
CA PHE A 23 -10.16 10.05 -4.86
C PHE A 23 -11.06 8.82 -4.63
N VAL A 24 -10.48 7.70 -4.17
CA VAL A 24 -11.24 6.48 -3.86
C VAL A 24 -12.31 6.75 -2.80
N TYR A 25 -12.01 7.53 -1.77
CA TYR A 25 -13.00 7.90 -0.76
C TYR A 25 -14.17 8.72 -1.35
N TYR A 26 -13.88 9.71 -2.20
CA TYR A 26 -14.91 10.50 -2.88
C TYR A 26 -15.76 9.64 -3.82
N VAL A 27 -15.14 8.76 -4.60
CA VAL A 27 -15.87 7.80 -5.44
C VAL A 27 -16.81 6.95 -4.57
N LEU A 28 -16.34 6.42 -3.45
CA LEU A 28 -17.15 5.63 -2.53
C LEU A 28 -18.26 6.43 -1.82
N LYS A 29 -18.14 7.77 -1.77
CA LYS A 29 -19.17 8.65 -1.22
C LYS A 29 -20.43 8.65 -2.09
N PHE A 30 -20.31 8.46 -3.41
CA PHE A 30 -21.45 8.36 -4.33
C PHE A 30 -22.31 7.10 -4.08
N PHE A 31 -21.76 6.09 -3.40
CA PHE A 31 -22.50 4.89 -3.05
C PHE A 31 -23.22 5.04 -1.69
N ARG A 32 -24.44 4.50 -1.59
CA ARG A 32 -25.24 4.44 -0.35
C ARG A 32 -24.72 3.40 0.65
N LEU A 33 -23.42 3.44 0.96
CA LEU A 33 -22.78 2.57 1.93
C LEU A 33 -22.76 3.21 3.33
N HIS A 34 -22.71 2.38 4.38
CA HIS A 34 -22.49 2.83 5.75
C HIS A 34 -21.11 3.50 5.90
N LYS A 35 -20.98 4.52 6.76
CA LYS A 35 -19.73 5.31 6.96
C LYS A 35 -18.48 4.42 7.15
N TRP A 36 -18.52 3.49 8.11
CA TRP A 36 -17.40 2.57 8.38
C TRP A 36 -17.05 1.66 7.19
N ARG A 37 -18.05 1.23 6.42
CA ARG A 37 -17.83 0.37 5.25
C ARG A 37 -17.11 1.12 4.14
N LYS A 38 -17.37 2.43 3.97
CA LYS A 38 -16.63 3.28 3.02
C LYS A 38 -15.16 3.34 3.39
N ILE A 39 -14.85 3.66 4.66
CA ILE A 39 -13.47 3.77 5.14
C ILE A 39 -12.70 2.45 4.93
N HIS A 40 -13.30 1.31 5.31
CA HIS A 40 -12.65 0.02 5.12
C HIS A 40 -12.42 -0.34 3.65
N LEU A 41 -13.33 0.04 2.77
CA LEU A 41 -13.21 -0.22 1.34
C LEU A 41 -12.20 0.73 0.69
N THR A 42 -12.16 1.99 1.11
CA THR A 42 -11.12 2.95 0.72
C THR A 42 -9.74 2.41 1.07
N ALA A 43 -9.54 1.96 2.31
CA ALA A 43 -8.27 1.39 2.75
C ALA A 43 -7.87 0.17 1.88
N GLN A 44 -8.81 -0.75 1.62
CA GLN A 44 -8.54 -1.94 0.82
C GLN A 44 -8.10 -1.61 -0.62
N ILE A 45 -8.81 -0.70 -1.29
CA ILE A 45 -8.50 -0.29 -2.67
C ILE A 45 -7.19 0.52 -2.70
N SER A 46 -6.98 1.40 -1.73
CA SER A 46 -5.81 2.28 -1.68
C SER A 46 -4.53 1.55 -1.29
N ALA A 47 -4.62 0.36 -0.67
CA ALA A 47 -3.48 -0.44 -0.26
C ALA A 47 -2.48 -0.66 -1.41
N LEU A 48 -2.98 -1.01 -2.60
CA LEU A 48 -2.14 -1.24 -3.79
C LEU A 48 -1.41 0.03 -4.23
N GLY A 49 -2.05 1.19 -4.10
CA GLY A 49 -1.43 2.49 -4.40
C GLY A 49 -0.25 2.79 -3.47
N TYR A 50 -0.37 2.51 -2.18
CA TYR A 50 0.75 2.67 -1.23
C TYR A 50 1.87 1.66 -1.47
N VAL A 51 1.54 0.41 -1.81
CA VAL A 51 2.56 -0.60 -2.18
C VAL A 51 3.37 -0.12 -3.37
N ALA A 52 2.69 0.34 -4.43
CA ALA A 52 3.36 0.88 -5.61
C ALA A 52 4.23 2.11 -5.25
N GLY A 53 3.69 3.03 -4.43
CA GLY A 53 4.43 4.20 -3.97
C GLY A 53 5.70 3.84 -3.19
N VAL A 54 5.65 2.84 -2.31
CA VAL A 54 6.83 2.38 -1.56
C VAL A 54 7.86 1.75 -2.48
N VAL A 55 7.45 0.91 -3.44
CA VAL A 55 8.39 0.32 -4.40
C VAL A 55 9.13 1.41 -5.18
N ILE A 56 8.40 2.38 -5.71
CA ILE A 56 8.96 3.51 -6.47
C ILE A 56 9.91 4.34 -5.59
N LEU A 57 9.53 4.65 -4.35
CA LEU A 57 10.38 5.44 -3.46
C LEU A 57 11.65 4.71 -3.03
N VAL A 58 11.57 3.41 -2.77
CA VAL A 58 12.75 2.63 -2.41
C VAL A 58 13.70 2.51 -3.60
N GLU A 59 13.18 2.25 -4.79
CA GLU A 59 13.98 2.25 -6.02
C GLU A 59 14.65 3.61 -6.23
N ALA A 60 13.92 4.71 -6.07
CA ALA A 60 14.48 6.06 -6.22
C ALA A 60 15.54 6.43 -5.16
N LEU A 61 15.37 5.98 -3.91
CA LEU A 61 16.25 6.34 -2.78
C LEU A 61 17.47 5.44 -2.63
N PHE A 62 17.34 4.17 -2.99
CA PHE A 62 18.33 3.13 -2.69
C PHE A 62 18.76 2.32 -3.92
N ASP A 63 18.17 2.54 -5.10
CA ASP A 63 18.42 1.77 -6.32
C ASP A 63 18.13 0.27 -6.15
N LEU A 64 17.12 -0.04 -5.32
CA LEU A 64 16.71 -1.40 -4.97
C LEU A 64 15.28 -1.67 -5.45
N PHE A 65 15.11 -2.71 -6.28
CA PHE A 65 13.79 -3.14 -6.74
C PHE A 65 13.17 -4.16 -5.78
N LEU A 66 12.22 -3.73 -4.95
CA LEU A 66 11.63 -4.54 -3.88
C LEU A 66 10.35 -5.32 -4.24
N LEU A 67 9.82 -5.17 -5.46
CA LEU A 67 8.52 -5.75 -5.83
C LEU A 67 8.44 -7.27 -5.59
N GLY A 68 9.50 -8.00 -5.95
CA GLY A 68 9.54 -9.46 -5.79
C GLY A 68 9.44 -9.90 -4.33
N TYR A 69 10.17 -9.24 -3.43
CA TYR A 69 10.14 -9.54 -1.99
C TYR A 69 8.75 -9.27 -1.39
N ILE A 70 8.09 -8.19 -1.82
CA ILE A 70 6.73 -7.84 -1.36
C ILE A 70 5.71 -8.88 -1.83
N LEU A 71 5.80 -9.34 -3.08
CA LEU A 71 4.92 -10.38 -3.61
C LEU A 71 5.06 -11.70 -2.84
N ILE A 72 6.29 -12.12 -2.56
CA ILE A 72 6.57 -13.32 -1.75
C ILE A 72 5.95 -13.16 -0.35
N LEU A 73 6.10 -11.99 0.27
CA LEU A 73 5.51 -11.71 1.58
C LEU A 73 3.97 -11.78 1.56
N PHE A 74 3.32 -11.28 0.50
CA PHE A 74 1.86 -11.41 0.35
C PHE A 74 1.40 -12.85 0.17
N ILE A 75 2.12 -13.65 -0.62
CA ILE A 75 1.82 -15.08 -0.80
C ILE A 75 1.96 -15.81 0.54
N LEU A 76 3.07 -15.61 1.25
CA LEU A 76 3.28 -16.23 2.57
C LEU A 76 2.18 -15.84 3.56
N PHE A 77 1.79 -14.56 3.59
CA PHE A 77 0.74 -14.08 4.46
C PHE A 77 -0.62 -14.74 4.15
N LEU A 78 -0.97 -14.86 2.86
CA LEU A 78 -2.18 -15.55 2.41
C LEU A 78 -2.15 -17.04 2.77
N SER A 79 -1.02 -17.71 2.53
CA SER A 79 -0.83 -19.12 2.90
C SER A 79 -1.02 -19.34 4.40
N ILE A 80 -0.40 -18.49 5.24
CA ILE A 80 -0.57 -18.56 6.71
C ILE A 80 -2.05 -18.40 7.08
N HIS A 81 -2.76 -17.43 6.49
CA HIS A 81 -4.18 -17.21 6.77
C HIS A 81 -5.04 -18.42 6.40
N LEU A 82 -4.79 -19.04 5.25
CA LEU A 82 -5.51 -20.24 4.83
C LEU A 82 -5.24 -21.43 5.74
N ILE A 83 -3.97 -21.63 6.15
CA ILE A 83 -3.60 -22.69 7.10
C ILE A 83 -4.29 -22.47 8.45
N VAL A 84 -4.37 -21.22 8.92
CA VAL A 84 -5.05 -20.88 10.18
C VAL A 84 -6.56 -21.14 10.08
N GLN A 85 -7.21 -20.77 8.96
CA GLN A 85 -8.63 -21.07 8.74
C GLN A 85 -8.87 -22.59 8.72
N TRP A 86 -8.02 -23.33 8.03
CA TRP A 86 -8.08 -24.80 7.97
C TRP A 86 -7.96 -25.43 9.37
N LYS A 87 -6.97 -25.02 10.17
CA LYS A 87 -6.78 -25.53 11.53
C LYS A 87 -7.96 -25.21 12.47
N LYS A 88 -8.63 -24.08 12.26
CA LYS A 88 -9.79 -23.67 13.07
C LYS A 88 -11.12 -24.30 12.63
N LYS A 89 -11.11 -25.17 11.61
CA LYS A 89 -12.32 -25.76 11.00
C LYS A 89 -13.35 -24.70 10.59
N VAL A 90 -12.87 -23.51 10.22
CA VAL A 90 -13.69 -22.44 9.66
C VAL A 90 -13.69 -22.60 8.14
N ASP A 91 -14.80 -22.24 7.49
CA ASP A 91 -14.88 -22.26 6.03
C ASP A 91 -13.73 -21.49 5.40
N LEU A 92 -13.02 -22.17 4.49
CA LEU A 92 -11.90 -21.59 3.76
C LEU A 92 -12.43 -20.50 2.83
N SER A 93 -12.19 -19.25 3.21
CA SER A 93 -12.63 -18.08 2.46
C SER A 93 -11.44 -17.20 2.10
N LEU A 94 -10.99 -17.35 0.86
CA LEU A 94 -9.97 -16.50 0.23
C LEU A 94 -10.36 -15.01 0.32
N LYS A 95 -11.65 -14.71 0.16
CA LYS A 95 -12.16 -13.34 0.23
C LYS A 95 -11.89 -12.70 1.60
N ILE A 96 -12.11 -13.43 2.68
CA ILE A 96 -11.88 -12.92 4.04
C ILE A 96 -10.37 -12.70 4.28
N ALA A 97 -9.55 -13.66 3.87
CA ALA A 97 -8.10 -13.57 4.00
C ALA A 97 -7.53 -12.38 3.20
N LEU A 98 -7.99 -12.18 1.97
CA LEU A 98 -7.56 -11.07 1.11
C LEU A 98 -7.98 -9.72 1.67
N VAL A 99 -9.21 -9.59 2.18
CA VAL A 99 -9.69 -8.37 2.84
C VAL A 99 -8.82 -8.02 4.05
N LEU A 100 -8.43 -9.00 4.85
CA LEU A 100 -7.56 -8.79 6.01
C LEU A 100 -6.14 -8.39 5.59
N LEU A 101 -5.56 -9.09 4.60
CA LEU A 101 -4.27 -8.73 4.00
C LEU A 101 -4.29 -7.27 3.55
N LEU A 102 -5.25 -6.87 2.71
CA LEU A 102 -5.32 -5.51 2.16
C LEU A 102 -5.43 -4.44 3.26
N ARG A 103 -6.14 -4.72 4.36
CA ARG A 103 -6.23 -3.79 5.50
C ARG A 103 -4.88 -3.60 6.19
N ILE A 104 -4.18 -4.71 6.48
CA ILE A 104 -2.88 -4.66 7.13
C ILE A 104 -1.85 -4.02 6.20
N THR A 105 -1.86 -4.39 4.92
CA THR A 105 -1.03 -3.79 3.88
C THR A 105 -1.26 -2.30 3.78
N PHE A 106 -2.51 -1.82 3.77
CA PHE A 106 -2.80 -0.39 3.76
C PHE A 106 -2.14 0.35 4.93
N LEU A 107 -2.35 -0.11 6.16
CA LEU A 107 -1.78 0.53 7.35
C LEU A 107 -0.25 0.50 7.36
N LEU A 108 0.33 -0.66 7.07
CA LEU A 108 1.77 -0.85 7.09
C LEU A 108 2.46 -0.02 6.00
N PHE A 109 1.97 -0.09 4.76
CA PHE A 109 2.56 0.65 3.65
C PHE A 109 2.25 2.15 3.70
N LEU A 110 1.14 2.58 4.32
CA LEU A 110 0.91 3.99 4.61
C LEU A 110 2.04 4.55 5.50
N CYS A 111 2.34 3.87 6.62
CA CYS A 111 3.38 4.31 7.55
C CYS A 111 4.80 4.27 6.93
N ILE A 112 5.11 3.24 6.14
CA ILE A 112 6.40 3.16 5.46
C ILE A 112 6.50 4.24 4.39
N TYR A 113 5.45 4.44 3.60
CA TYR A 113 5.43 5.45 2.55
C TYR A 113 5.58 6.87 3.12
N THR A 114 4.88 7.20 4.21
CA THR A 114 5.02 8.51 4.87
C THR A 114 6.45 8.73 5.35
N GLY A 115 7.07 7.73 5.99
CA GLY A 115 8.47 7.79 6.43
C GLY A 115 9.46 7.97 5.26
N LEU A 116 9.31 7.20 4.19
CA LEU A 116 10.15 7.31 2.98
C LEU A 116 9.96 8.65 2.28
N ALA A 117 8.73 9.16 2.21
CA ALA A 117 8.44 10.46 1.61
C ALA A 117 9.14 11.59 2.36
N VAL A 118 9.13 11.56 3.70
CA VAL A 118 9.87 12.53 4.52
C VAL A 118 11.37 12.42 4.28
N LEU A 119 11.92 11.20 4.24
CA LEU A 119 13.35 10.99 3.94
C LEU A 119 13.74 11.50 2.55
N TYR A 120 12.89 11.29 1.55
CA TYR A 120 13.09 11.81 0.19
C TYR A 120 13.12 13.33 0.18
N ILE A 121 12.18 13.98 0.87
CA ILE A 121 12.15 15.45 0.99
C ILE A 121 13.42 15.96 1.66
N ILE A 122 13.85 15.37 2.79
CA ILE A 122 15.08 15.79 3.50
C ILE A 122 16.29 15.69 2.58
N ARG A 123 16.45 14.58 1.85
CA ARG A 123 17.57 14.39 0.90
C ARG A 123 17.48 15.28 -0.34
N PHE A 124 16.30 15.75 -0.71
CA PHE A 124 16.14 16.65 -1.85
C PHE A 124 16.64 18.07 -1.51
N PHE A 125 16.51 18.49 -0.25
CA PHE A 125 16.90 19.83 0.21
C PHE A 125 18.30 19.90 0.85
N ALA A 126 18.90 18.76 1.21
CA ALA A 126 20.24 18.66 1.79
C ALA A 126 21.31 18.45 0.70
#